data_AF-A0A9D8RW30-F1
#
_entry.id   AF-A0A9D8RW30-F1
#
_cell.length_a   1.000
_cell.length_b   1.000
_cell.length_c   1.000
_cell.angle_alpha   90.00
_cell.angle_beta   90.00
_cell.angle_gamma   90.00
#
_symmetry.space_group_name_H-M   'P 1'
#
loop_
_entity.id
_entity.type
_entity.pdbx_description
1 polymer ?
#
loop_
_entity_poly.entity_id
_entity_poly.type
_entity_poly.pdbx_seq_one_letter_code
_entity_poly.pdbx_strand_id
1 'polypeptide(L)'
;MYDISDKRNAVKEIQRYLFQISDNHIPLSGIYDENTRNEVLLFQKNKGINQSGVVDRATFELLYEDYIAMEDSDYDMKFPLLPGSYGENIRDINKKIAAILDFYGIFHRIHSSPYYSKETELCVEKIRQIYNLKNFSGIDKELYSRIISDCKNISPKNGY
;
A
#
# COMPACT_ATOMS: atom_id res chain seq x y z
N MET A 1 -24.48 -15.31 -15.38
CA MET A 1 -23.12 -15.67 -15.85
C MET A 1 -22.19 -15.50 -14.67
N TYR A 2 -21.48 -16.55 -14.26
CA TYR A 2 -20.50 -16.45 -13.17
C TYR A 2 -19.26 -15.75 -13.73
N ASP A 3 -19.01 -14.51 -13.31
CA ASP A 3 -17.96 -13.68 -13.89
C ASP A 3 -16.58 -14.19 -13.44
N ILE A 4 -15.82 -14.73 -14.38
CA ILE A 4 -14.45 -15.22 -14.16
C ILE A 4 -13.56 -14.04 -13.70
N SER A 5 -13.93 -12.81 -14.04
CA SER A 5 -13.25 -11.59 -13.62
C SER A 5 -13.36 -11.39 -12.09
N ASP A 6 -14.52 -11.68 -11.48
CA ASP A 6 -14.71 -11.57 -10.03
C ASP A 6 -13.86 -12.60 -9.27
N LYS A 7 -13.81 -13.84 -9.75
CA LYS A 7 -12.95 -14.88 -9.16
C LYS A 7 -11.47 -14.52 -9.26
N ARG A 8 -11.04 -13.99 -10.41
CA ARG A 8 -9.65 -13.58 -10.62
C ARG A 8 -9.26 -12.40 -9.75
N ASN A 9 -10.18 -11.45 -9.54
CA ASN A 9 -9.96 -10.32 -8.64
C ASN A 9 -9.92 -10.75 -7.17
N ALA A 10 -10.79 -11.67 -6.75
CA ALA A 10 -10.75 -12.24 -5.40
C ALA A 10 -9.43 -12.97 -5.12
N VAL A 11 -8.91 -13.74 -6.10
CA VAL A 11 -7.61 -14.39 -5.96
C VAL A 11 -6.47 -13.38 -5.89
N LYS A 12 -6.53 -12.27 -6.64
CA LYS A 12 -5.52 -11.20 -6.53
C LYS A 12 -5.54 -10.56 -5.15
N GLU A 13 -6.70 -10.34 -4.56
CA GLU A 13 -6.83 -9.80 -3.20
C GLU A 13 -6.22 -10.74 -2.16
N ILE A 14 -6.51 -12.04 -2.26
CA ILE A 14 -5.89 -13.07 -1.40
C ILE A 14 -4.36 -13.06 -1.55
N GLN A 15 -3.87 -13.08 -2.80
CA GLN A 15 -2.44 -13.03 -3.08
C GLN A 15 -1.80 -11.74 -2.57
N ARG A 16 -2.53 -10.64 -2.59
CA ARG A 16 -2.09 -9.33 -2.07
C ARG A 16 -1.94 -9.35 -0.56
N TYR A 17 -2.90 -9.91 0.17
CA TYR A 17 -2.82 -10.05 1.62
C TYR A 17 -1.67 -10.98 2.01
N LEU A 18 -1.57 -12.15 1.37
CA LEU A 18 -0.49 -13.10 1.61
C LEU A 18 0.89 -12.50 1.33
N PHE A 19 1.03 -11.78 0.21
CA PHE A 19 2.28 -11.09 -0.11
C PHE A 19 2.68 -10.04 0.93
N GLN A 20 1.70 -9.37 1.55
CA GLN A 20 1.98 -8.32 2.53
C GLN A 20 2.35 -8.89 3.91
N ILE A 21 1.72 -10.00 4.31
CA ILE A 21 1.88 -10.61 5.63
C ILE A 21 2.94 -11.72 5.67
N SER A 22 3.39 -12.24 4.51
CA SER A 22 4.37 -13.32 4.42
C SER A 22 5.70 -12.85 3.85
N ASP A 23 6.81 -13.43 4.33
CA ASP A 23 8.17 -13.15 3.85
C ASP A 23 8.43 -13.74 2.44
N ASN A 24 7.48 -14.48 1.88
CA ASN A 24 7.61 -15.15 0.60
C ASN A 24 6.95 -14.33 -0.53
N HIS A 25 7.75 -13.98 -1.53
CA HIS A 25 7.27 -13.23 -2.69
C HIS A 25 6.47 -14.12 -3.65
N ILE A 26 5.16 -14.23 -3.43
CA ILE A 26 4.26 -14.89 -4.37
C ILE A 26 3.82 -13.99 -5.54
N PRO A 27 3.56 -14.56 -6.73
CA PRO A 27 3.09 -13.79 -7.88
C PRO A 27 1.64 -13.29 -7.70
N LEU A 28 1.40 -12.00 -7.95
CA LEU A 28 0.06 -11.37 -8.01
C LEU A 28 -0.65 -11.65 -9.36
N SER A 29 -0.67 -12.91 -9.76
CA SER A 29 -1.16 -13.35 -11.09
C SER A 29 -2.68 -13.36 -11.21
N GLY A 30 -3.39 -13.37 -10.07
CA GLY A 30 -4.82 -13.65 -9.97
C GLY A 30 -5.16 -15.11 -10.25
N ILE A 31 -4.17 -15.99 -10.27
CA ILE A 31 -4.32 -17.43 -10.49
C ILE A 31 -3.93 -18.12 -9.20
N TYR A 32 -4.84 -18.92 -8.66
CA TYR A 32 -4.60 -19.67 -7.43
C TYR A 32 -3.73 -20.90 -7.75
N ASP A 33 -2.43 -20.68 -7.87
CA ASP A 33 -1.42 -21.68 -8.19
C ASP A 33 -0.90 -22.41 -6.93
N GLU A 34 0.01 -23.36 -7.12
CA GLU A 34 0.61 -24.10 -6.00
C GLU A 34 1.36 -23.18 -5.03
N ASN A 35 1.98 -22.11 -5.52
CA ASN A 35 2.66 -21.13 -4.66
C ASN A 35 1.66 -20.43 -3.73
N THR A 36 0.55 -19.93 -4.29
CA THR A 36 -0.54 -19.31 -3.53
C THR A 36 -1.12 -20.29 -2.52
N ARG A 37 -1.34 -21.55 -2.93
CA ARG A 37 -1.84 -22.61 -2.04
C ARG A 37 -0.88 -22.90 -0.88
N ASN A 38 0.42 -22.95 -1.15
CA ASN A 38 1.44 -23.22 -0.13
C ASN A 38 1.53 -22.08 0.90
N GLU A 39 1.40 -20.83 0.46
CA GLU A 39 1.32 -19.69 1.38
C GLU A 39 0.06 -19.71 2.24
N VAL A 40 -1.09 -20.05 1.64
CA VAL A 40 -2.34 -20.22 2.40
C VAL A 40 -2.21 -21.33 3.44
N LEU A 41 -1.56 -22.45 3.10
CA LEU A 41 -1.27 -23.52 4.06
C LEU A 41 -0.40 -23.03 5.21
N LEU A 42 0.65 -22.27 4.91
CA LEU A 42 1.54 -21.71 5.92
C LEU A 42 0.80 -20.71 6.83
N PHE A 43 -0.01 -19.84 6.25
CA PHE A 43 -0.86 -18.91 7.00
C PHE A 43 -1.84 -19.65 7.91
N GLN A 44 -2.57 -20.63 7.39
CA GLN A 44 -3.51 -21.45 8.15
C GLN A 44 -2.81 -22.18 9.31
N LYS A 45 -1.60 -22.69 9.07
CA LYS A 45 -0.75 -23.30 10.08
C LYS A 45 -0.35 -22.29 11.18
N ASN A 46 0.09 -21.09 10.80
CA ASN A 46 0.49 -20.03 11.73
C ASN A 46 -0.68 -19.55 12.60
N LYS A 47 -1.89 -19.52 12.03
CA LYS A 47 -3.13 -19.18 12.74
C LYS A 47 -3.73 -20.32 13.55
N GLY A 48 -3.18 -21.53 13.45
CA GLY A 48 -3.70 -22.70 14.15
C GLY A 48 -5.09 -23.15 13.65
N ILE A 49 -5.45 -22.82 12.41
CA ILE A 49 -6.71 -23.23 11.77
C ILE A 49 -6.49 -24.43 10.82
N ASN A 50 -7.57 -24.94 10.24
CA ASN A 50 -7.50 -26.08 9.34
C ASN A 50 -6.65 -25.79 8.09
N GLN A 51 -5.61 -26.59 7.87
CA GLN A 51 -4.65 -26.44 6.76
C GLN A 51 -5.19 -27.09 5.48
N SER A 52 -6.32 -26.61 4.98
CA SER A 52 -6.93 -27.09 3.74
C SER A 52 -6.19 -26.60 2.49
N GLY A 53 -5.44 -25.49 2.62
CA GLY A 53 -4.86 -24.75 1.50
C GLY A 53 -5.93 -24.08 0.64
N VAL A 54 -7.15 -23.94 1.17
CA VAL A 54 -8.28 -23.26 0.54
C VAL A 54 -8.65 -22.07 1.42
N VAL A 55 -8.77 -20.89 0.82
CA VAL A 55 -9.27 -19.70 1.51
C VAL A 55 -10.80 -19.80 1.62
N ASP A 56 -11.26 -20.32 2.75
CA ASP A 56 -12.66 -20.23 3.16
C ASP A 56 -12.93 -18.88 3.84
N ARG A 57 -14.19 -18.64 4.21
CA ARG A 57 -14.59 -17.37 4.84
C ARG A 57 -13.80 -17.08 6.12
N ALA A 58 -13.58 -18.09 6.97
CA ALA A 58 -12.83 -17.92 8.22
C ALA A 58 -11.35 -17.61 7.95
N THR A 59 -10.74 -18.26 6.96
CA THR A 59 -9.37 -17.97 6.53
C THR A 59 -9.27 -16.55 5.94
N PHE A 60 -10.25 -16.13 5.15
CA PHE A 60 -10.30 -14.79 4.56
C PHE A 60 -10.46 -13.70 5.62
N GLU A 61 -11.35 -13.90 6.60
CA GLU A 61 -11.55 -12.95 7.71
C GLU A 61 -10.25 -12.75 8.50
N LEU A 62 -9.52 -13.83 8.83
CA LEU A 62 -8.23 -13.74 9.51
C LEU A 62 -7.12 -13.11 8.65
N LEU A 63 -7.11 -13.39 7.34
CA LEU A 63 -6.20 -12.76 6.37
C LEU A 63 -6.41 -11.24 6.33
N TYR A 64 -7.67 -10.83 6.30
CA TYR A 64 -8.08 -9.43 6.28
C TYR A 64 -7.79 -8.74 7.62
N GLU A 65 -8.03 -9.41 8.75
CA GLU A 65 -7.68 -8.90 10.07
C GLU A 65 -6.18 -8.70 10.25
N ASP A 66 -5.34 -9.63 9.79
CA ASP A 66 -3.88 -9.47 9.83
C ASP A 66 -3.39 -8.39 8.89
N TYR A 67 -3.99 -8.31 7.71
CA TYR A 67 -3.71 -7.26 6.74
C TYR A 67 -4.07 -5.87 7.31
N ILE A 68 -5.26 -5.74 7.93
CA ILE A 68 -5.66 -4.50 8.61
C ILE A 68 -4.80 -4.26 9.84
N ALA A 69 -4.45 -5.27 10.65
CA ALA A 69 -3.56 -5.07 11.78
C ALA A 69 -2.15 -4.61 11.36
N MET A 70 -1.70 -5.02 10.17
CA MET A 70 -0.52 -4.43 9.51
C MET A 70 -0.79 -2.99 9.00
N GLU A 71 -1.96 -2.68 8.45
CA GLU A 71 -2.31 -1.32 7.97
C GLU A 71 -2.61 -0.30 9.07
N ASP A 72 -3.29 -0.69 10.16
CA ASP A 72 -3.58 0.10 11.37
C ASP A 72 -2.32 0.31 12.23
N SER A 73 -1.21 -0.36 11.89
CA SER A 73 0.11 0.04 12.35
C SER A 73 0.57 1.30 11.58
N ASP A 74 -0.09 2.42 11.88
CA ASP A 74 0.23 3.81 11.47
C ASP A 74 1.65 4.26 11.93
N TYR A 75 2.52 3.32 12.28
CA TYR A 75 3.86 3.48 12.84
C TYR A 75 4.98 2.66 12.18
N ASP A 76 4.71 1.70 11.29
CA ASP A 76 5.76 0.85 10.67
C ASP A 76 5.86 0.94 9.15
N MET A 77 5.61 2.13 8.60
CA MET A 77 6.18 2.48 7.31
C MET A 77 7.71 2.48 7.45
N LYS A 78 8.39 1.45 6.92
CA LYS A 78 9.86 1.40 6.91
C LYS A 78 10.41 2.58 6.10
N PHE A 79 10.84 3.62 6.81
CA PHE A 79 11.51 4.76 6.21
C PHE A 79 13.00 4.45 5.97
N PRO A 80 13.57 4.97 4.88
CA PRO A 80 12.93 5.81 3.87
C PRO A 80 12.12 5.03 2.83
N LEU A 81 11.04 5.62 2.32
CA LEU A 81 10.40 5.13 1.09
C LEU A 81 11.30 5.49 -0.08
N LEU A 82 11.77 4.48 -0.80
CA LEU A 82 12.74 4.66 -1.88
C LEU A 82 12.07 4.58 -3.26
N PRO A 83 12.72 5.14 -4.30
CA PRO A 83 12.33 4.88 -5.67
C PRO A 83 12.21 3.37 -5.95
N GLY A 84 11.10 2.96 -6.56
CA GLY A 84 10.78 1.55 -6.82
C GLY A 84 9.97 0.85 -5.72
N SER A 85 9.71 1.49 -4.57
CA SER A 85 8.76 0.96 -3.58
C SER A 85 7.34 0.87 -4.15
N TYR A 86 6.59 -0.15 -3.74
CA TYR A 86 5.22 -0.42 -4.19
C TYR A 86 4.32 -0.78 -3.01
N GLY A 87 3.07 -0.34 -3.04
CA GLY A 87 2.04 -0.73 -2.07
C GLY A 87 0.90 0.29 -1.96
N GLU A 88 -0.16 -0.07 -1.23
CA GLU A 88 -1.27 0.85 -0.95
C GLU A 88 -0.80 2.05 -0.11
N ASN A 89 0.15 1.85 0.80
CA ASN A 89 0.87 2.91 1.51
C ASN A 89 1.53 3.92 0.55
N ILE A 90 2.07 3.44 -0.59
CA ILE A 90 2.66 4.29 -1.63
C ILE A 90 1.58 5.01 -2.45
N ARG A 91 0.46 4.34 -2.73
CA ARG A 91 -0.69 4.99 -3.35
C ARG A 91 -1.20 6.14 -2.49
N ASP A 92 -1.32 5.93 -1.20
CA ASP A 92 -1.87 6.92 -0.29
C ASP A 92 -0.91 8.09 -0.06
N ILE A 93 0.40 7.85 0.06
CA ILE A 93 1.36 8.96 0.09
C ILE A 93 1.38 9.72 -1.24
N ASN A 94 1.28 9.03 -2.39
CA ASN A 94 1.17 9.68 -3.70
C ASN A 94 -0.08 10.56 -3.81
N LYS A 95 -1.23 10.11 -3.30
CA LYS A 95 -2.45 10.94 -3.23
C LYS A 95 -2.25 12.18 -2.36
N LYS A 96 -1.62 12.04 -1.19
CA LYS A 96 -1.35 13.17 -0.28
C LYS A 96 -0.39 14.18 -0.90
N ILE A 97 0.68 13.69 -1.54
CA ILE A 97 1.63 14.50 -2.30
C ILE A 97 0.92 15.26 -3.43
N ALA A 98 0.06 14.58 -4.20
CA ALA A 98 -0.71 15.23 -5.26
C ALA A 98 -1.63 16.34 -4.70
N ALA A 99 -2.36 16.07 -3.63
CA ALA A 99 -3.24 17.07 -2.98
C ALA A 99 -2.48 18.30 -2.49
N ILE A 100 -1.28 18.10 -1.91
CA ILE A 100 -0.40 19.20 -1.49
C ILE A 100 0.05 20.02 -2.70
N LEU A 101 0.51 19.35 -3.76
CA LEU A 101 1.01 20.03 -4.94
C LEU A 101 -0.07 20.82 -5.68
N ASP A 102 -1.28 20.27 -5.76
CA ASP A 102 -2.46 20.95 -6.28
C ASP A 102 -2.80 22.20 -5.44
N PHE A 103 -2.71 22.12 -4.11
CA PHE A 103 -2.91 23.26 -3.21
C PHE A 103 -1.89 24.38 -3.44
N TYR A 104 -0.62 24.03 -3.67
CA TYR A 104 0.42 25.01 -4.03
C TYR A 104 0.36 25.46 -5.50
N GLY A 105 -0.65 25.02 -6.28
CA GLY A 105 -0.83 25.40 -7.67
C GLY A 105 0.24 24.83 -8.61
N ILE A 106 0.98 23.81 -8.17
CA ILE A 106 2.05 23.22 -8.95
C ILE A 106 1.48 21.98 -9.66
N PHE A 107 1.28 22.10 -10.97
CA PHE A 107 0.63 21.07 -11.77
C PHE A 107 1.57 19.89 -12.03
N HIS A 108 1.20 18.70 -11.54
CA HIS A 108 2.00 17.49 -11.72
C HIS A 108 1.12 16.29 -12.04
N ARG A 109 1.57 15.43 -12.95
CA ARG A 109 0.90 14.16 -13.25
C ARG A 109 1.41 13.04 -12.34
N ILE A 110 1.19 13.14 -11.04
CA ILE A 110 1.19 11.93 -10.22
C ILE A 110 -0.21 11.35 -10.31
N HIS A 111 -0.37 10.35 -11.15
CA HIS A 111 -1.52 9.46 -11.06
C HIS A 111 -1.44 8.72 -9.71
N SER A 112 -2.58 8.40 -9.10
CA SER A 112 -2.77 7.66 -7.83
C SER A 112 -2.22 6.22 -7.89
N SER A 113 -0.96 6.13 -8.31
CA SER A 113 -0.24 4.95 -8.64
C SER A 113 0.25 4.33 -7.34
N PRO A 114 0.08 3.02 -7.16
CA PRO A 114 0.68 2.31 -6.03
C PRO A 114 2.20 2.17 -6.15
N TYR A 115 2.85 2.79 -7.15
CA TYR A 115 4.29 2.72 -7.40
C TYR A 115 4.99 4.05 -7.08
N TYR A 116 6.14 3.96 -6.41
CA TYR A 116 7.08 5.07 -6.26
C TYR A 116 7.91 5.16 -7.54
N SER A 117 7.35 5.86 -8.52
CA SER A 117 7.91 6.06 -9.85
C SER A 117 8.95 7.19 -9.89
N LYS A 118 9.61 7.40 -11.03
CA LYS A 118 10.52 8.55 -11.21
C LYS A 118 9.75 9.88 -11.14
N GLU A 119 8.51 9.88 -11.59
CA GLU A 119 7.58 11.01 -11.47
C GLU A 119 7.25 11.31 -10.00
N THR A 120 7.05 10.26 -9.19
CA THR A 120 6.92 10.38 -7.73
C THR A 120 8.14 11.03 -7.12
N GLU A 121 9.34 10.59 -7.49
CA GLU A 121 10.60 11.13 -6.99
C GLU A 121 10.74 12.64 -7.28
N LEU A 122 10.45 13.07 -8.51
CA LEU A 122 10.51 14.49 -8.89
C LEU A 122 9.55 15.37 -8.07
N CYS A 123 8.39 14.84 -7.72
CA CYS A 123 7.42 15.58 -6.89
C CYS A 123 7.83 15.61 -5.42
N VAL A 124 8.41 14.52 -4.92
CA VAL A 124 9.00 14.46 -3.58
C VAL A 124 10.13 15.48 -3.45
N GLU A 125 11.01 15.58 -4.44
CA GLU A 125 12.07 16.61 -4.49
C GLU A 125 11.49 18.03 -4.45
N LYS A 126 10.43 18.30 -5.21
CA LYS A 126 9.75 19.60 -5.19
C LYS A 126 9.12 19.91 -3.84
N ILE A 127 8.41 18.97 -3.22
CA ILE A 127 7.84 19.17 -1.88
C ILE A 127 8.96 19.43 -0.86
N ARG A 128 10.08 18.71 -0.94
CA ARG A 128 11.24 18.98 -0.08
C ARG A 128 11.76 20.41 -0.25
N GLN A 129 11.83 20.91 -1.48
CA GLN A 129 12.22 22.30 -1.75
C GLN A 129 11.22 23.30 -1.13
N ILE A 130 9.91 23.04 -1.23
CA ILE A 130 8.88 23.88 -0.60
C ILE A 130 9.07 23.93 0.93
N TYR A 131 9.34 22.78 1.55
CA TYR A 131 9.59 22.68 2.98
C TYR A 131 11.02 23.03 3.42
N ASN A 132 11.88 23.43 2.48
CA ASN A 132 13.30 23.74 2.71
C ASN A 132 14.05 22.64 3.50
N LEU A 133 13.74 21.37 3.18
CA LEU A 133 14.36 20.19 3.79
C LEU A 133 15.64 19.80 3.04
N LYS A 134 16.53 19.07 3.72
CA LYS A 134 17.73 18.50 3.07
C LYS A 134 17.34 17.60 1.89
N ASN A 135 18.10 17.72 0.80
CA ASN A 135 18.00 16.82 -0.33
C ASN A 135 18.35 15.40 0.13
N PHE A 136 17.39 14.49 -0.04
CA PHE A 136 17.49 13.09 0.34
C PHE A 136 16.73 12.27 -0.71
N SER A 137 17.30 11.13 -1.13
CA SER A 137 16.64 10.24 -2.08
C SER A 137 15.54 9.47 -1.37
N GLY A 138 14.28 9.72 -1.76
CA GLY A 138 13.12 9.09 -1.14
C GLY A 138 12.38 9.98 -0.14
N ILE A 139 11.38 9.40 0.52
CA ILE A 139 10.61 10.03 1.59
C ILE A 139 11.12 9.48 2.92
N ASP A 140 11.70 10.34 3.75
CA ASP A 140 12.11 10.03 5.12
C ASP A 140 10.96 10.33 6.09
N LYS A 141 11.14 9.93 7.35
CA LYS A 141 10.15 10.15 8.41
C LYS A 141 9.84 11.64 8.62
N GLU A 142 10.84 12.51 8.43
CA GLU A 142 10.68 13.95 8.57
C GLU A 142 9.77 14.52 7.47
N LEU A 143 10.06 14.23 6.20
CA LEU A 143 9.21 14.66 5.09
C LEU A 143 7.80 14.06 5.18
N TYR A 144 7.69 12.77 5.53
CA TYR A 144 6.40 12.11 5.70
C TYR A 144 5.55 12.83 6.74
N SER A 145 6.12 13.15 7.90
CA SER A 145 5.42 13.86 8.97
C SER A 145 4.94 15.24 8.53
N ARG A 146 5.73 15.96 7.71
CA ARG A 146 5.32 17.23 7.12
C ARG A 146 4.16 17.06 6.13
N ILE A 147 4.25 16.08 5.23
CA ILE A 147 3.18 15.76 4.27
C ILE A 147 1.87 15.43 4.99
N ILE A 148 1.92 14.58 6.03
CA ILE A 148 0.73 14.21 6.80
C ILE A 148 0.16 15.43 7.54
N SER A 149 1.02 16.24 8.15
CA SER A 149 0.60 17.47 8.85
C SER A 149 -0.05 18.47 7.90
N ASP A 150 0.58 18.73 6.74
CA ASP A 150 0.07 19.71 5.77
C ASP A 150 -1.22 19.19 5.11
N CYS A 151 -1.28 17.90 4.77
CA CYS A 151 -2.50 17.27 4.25
C CYS A 151 -3.67 17.34 5.25
N LYS A 152 -3.42 17.25 6.56
CA LYS A 152 -4.46 17.45 7.60
C LYS A 152 -4.96 18.91 7.61
N ASN A 153 -4.10 19.88 7.31
CA ASN A 153 -4.48 21.29 7.23
C ASN A 153 -5.16 21.65 5.90
N ILE A 154 -4.77 21.00 4.80
CA ILE A 154 -5.31 21.17 3.44
C ILE A 154 -6.65 20.47 3.26
N SER A 155 -7.03 19.56 4.18
CA SER A 155 -8.39 19.04 4.29
C SER A 155 -9.18 19.82 5.36
N PRO A 156 -9.62 21.07 5.10
CA PRO A 156 -10.64 21.66 5.94
C PRO A 156 -11.95 20.93 5.65
N LYS A 157 -12.43 20.16 6.63
CA LYS A 157 -13.87 19.85 6.83
C LYS A 157 -14.72 19.84 5.54
N ASN A 158 -14.68 18.76 4.76
CA ASN A 158 -15.88 18.31 4.06
C ASN A 158 -16.52 17.30 5.01
N GLY A 159 -17.48 17.65 5.86
CA GLY A 159 -18.69 18.42 5.59
C GLY A 159 -19.83 17.50 6.04
N TYR A 160 -20.61 17.98 7.01
CA TYR A 160 -21.72 17.29 7.67
C TYR A 160 -22.72 16.63 6.71
#